data_AF-A0A1W9MRT4-F1
#
_entry.id   AF-A0A1W9MRT4-F1
#
_cell.length_a   1.000
_cell.length_b   1.000
_cell.length_c   1.000
_cell.angle_alpha   90.00
_cell.angle_beta   90.00
_cell.angle_gamma   90.00
#
_symmetry.space_group_name_H-M   'P 1'
#
loop_
_entity.id
_entity.type
_entity.pdbx_description
1 polymer ?
#
loop_
_entity_poly.entity_id
_entity_poly.type
_entity_poly.pdbx_seq_one_letter_code
_entity_poly.pdbx_strand_id
1 'polypeptide(L)'
;MSNQLKQTFIHLCTNGYLLTDDIDDYVDMWHESDKDEELYDFLGMSRQEYRLWVHDPDMLDHIIAARVQNCSLDDVLNKIDELPMAARADSPAKAKILMQWLKKSGV
;
A
#
# COMPACT_ATOMS: atom_id res chain seq x y z
N MET A 1 3.96 27.88 -9.47
CA MET A 1 5.05 27.28 -8.68
C MET A 1 5.17 25.83 -9.12
N SER A 2 6.19 25.51 -9.90
CA SER A 2 6.39 24.16 -10.41
C SER A 2 6.83 23.30 -9.22
N ASN A 3 5.90 22.52 -8.67
CA ASN A 3 6.20 21.57 -7.61
C ASN A 3 7.13 20.53 -8.23
N GLN A 4 8.42 20.58 -7.87
CA GLN A 4 9.41 19.63 -8.35
C GLN A 4 9.05 18.30 -7.69
N LEU A 5 8.24 17.49 -8.37
CA LEU A 5 7.76 16.20 -7.89
C LEU A 5 8.99 15.32 -7.67
N LYS A 6 9.42 15.21 -6.41
CA LYS A 6 10.43 14.24 -5.99
C LYS A 6 9.89 12.87 -6.38
N GLN A 7 10.61 12.14 -7.23
CA GLN A 7 10.21 10.82 -7.71
C GLN A 7 10.39 9.76 -6.61
N THR A 8 9.57 9.85 -5.58
CA THR A 8 9.54 8.88 -4.47
C THR A 8 8.82 7.60 -4.90
N PHE A 9 9.02 6.51 -4.17
CA PHE A 9 8.33 5.24 -4.42
C PHE A 9 6.81 5.41 -4.53
N ILE A 10 6.20 6.07 -3.54
CA ILE A 10 4.77 6.33 -3.51
C ILE A 10 4.34 7.18 -4.73
N HIS A 11 5.12 8.19 -5.10
CA HIS A 11 4.82 8.99 -6.29
C HIS A 11 4.84 8.12 -7.56
N LEU A 12 5.85 7.26 -7.71
CA LEU A 12 5.97 6.37 -8.86
C LEU A 12 4.84 5.34 -8.93
N CYS A 13 4.43 4.78 -7.79
CA CYS A 13 3.29 3.86 -7.68
C CYS A 13 1.97 4.53 -8.07
N THR A 14 1.70 5.73 -7.55
CA THR A 14 0.46 6.47 -7.87
C THR A 14 0.34 6.87 -9.34
N ASN A 15 1.47 6.94 -10.07
CA ASN A 15 1.49 7.21 -11.51
C ASN A 15 1.57 5.93 -12.36
N GLY A 16 1.61 4.74 -11.74
CA GLY A 16 1.68 3.45 -12.43
C GLY A 16 3.05 3.12 -13.04
N TYR A 17 4.13 3.76 -12.57
CA TYR A 17 5.49 3.45 -13.01
C TYR A 17 6.12 2.28 -12.25
N LEU A 18 5.66 2.03 -11.01
CA LEU A 18 6.07 0.93 -10.15
C LEU A 18 4.84 0.25 -9.54
N LEU A 19 5.01 -1.01 -9.16
CA LEU A 19 4.06 -1.81 -8.40
C LEU A 19 4.50 -1.90 -6.93
N THR A 20 3.61 -2.33 -6.05
CA THR A 20 3.94 -2.53 -4.63
C THR A 20 4.98 -3.63 -4.41
N ASP A 21 5.00 -4.64 -5.28
CA ASP A 21 6.02 -5.69 -5.31
C ASP A 21 7.44 -5.14 -5.59
N ASP A 22 7.58 -3.96 -6.20
CA ASP A 22 8.89 -3.35 -6.50
C ASP A 22 9.51 -2.65 -5.27
N ILE A 23 8.87 -2.72 -4.09
CA ILE A 23 9.32 -2.03 -2.88
C ILE A 23 10.70 -2.50 -2.43
N ASP A 24 11.00 -3.79 -2.52
CA ASP A 24 12.27 -4.35 -2.07
C ASP A 24 13.42 -3.86 -2.94
N ASP A 25 13.26 -3.92 -4.27
CA ASP A 25 14.24 -3.40 -5.24
C ASP A 25 14.47 -1.89 -5.02
N TYR A 26 13.41 -1.14 -4.72
CA TYR A 26 13.52 0.30 -4.46
C TYR A 26 14.22 0.60 -3.14
N VAL A 27 14.03 -0.24 -2.11
CA VAL A 27 14.76 -0.14 -0.84
C VAL A 27 16.24 -0.51 -1.04
N ASP A 28 16.56 -1.46 -1.89
CA ASP A 28 17.96 -1.79 -2.24
C ASP A 28 18.63 -0.61 -2.94
N MET A 29 17.95 0.06 -3.88
CA MET A 29 18.46 1.29 -4.49
C MET A 29 18.76 2.40 -3.47
N TRP A 30 17.99 2.48 -2.39
CA TRP A 30 18.27 3.42 -1.30
C TRP A 30 19.55 3.04 -0.56
N HIS A 31 19.74 1.76 -0.22
CA HIS A 31 20.94 1.26 0.45
C HIS A 31 22.21 1.45 -0.37
N GLU A 32 22.11 1.36 -1.69
CA GLU A 32 23.21 1.60 -2.62
C GLU A 32 23.47 3.09 -2.89
N SER A 33 22.55 3.96 -2.50
CA SER A 33 22.68 5.40 -2.73
C SER A 33 23.51 6.08 -1.64
N ASP A 34 24.39 7.01 -2.04
CA ASP A 34 25.14 7.86 -1.11
C ASP A 34 24.30 9.01 -0.52
N LYS A 35 22.98 8.85 -0.45
CA LYS A 35 22.08 9.92 -0.01
C LYS A 35 21.90 9.89 1.50
N ASP A 36 22.07 11.04 2.12
CA ASP A 36 21.84 11.26 3.56
C ASP A 36 20.35 11.49 3.89
N GLU A 37 19.44 10.86 3.14
CA GLU A 37 18.00 10.99 3.33
C GLU A 37 17.43 9.76 4.05
N GLU A 38 16.55 9.98 5.03
CA GLU A 38 15.88 8.88 5.74
C GLU A 38 15.00 8.08 4.75
N LEU A 39 14.96 6.75 4.91
CA LEU A 39 14.24 5.86 4.00
C LEU A 39 12.78 6.27 3.79
N TYR A 40 12.08 6.72 4.84
CA TYR A 40 10.69 7.14 4.70
C TYR A 40 10.54 8.39 3.80
N ASP A 41 11.52 9.31 3.81
CA ASP A 41 11.57 10.49 2.94
C ASP A 41 11.92 10.12 1.49
N PHE A 42 12.65 9.01 1.29
CA PHE A 42 12.93 8.44 -0.02
C PHE A 42 11.72 7.70 -0.60
N LEU A 43 11.02 6.92 0.22
CA LEU A 43 9.77 6.25 -0.15
C LEU A 43 8.62 7.25 -0.37
N GLY A 44 8.68 8.43 0.25
CA GLY A 44 7.61 9.43 0.19
C GLY A 44 6.44 9.12 1.13
N MET A 45 6.75 8.47 2.24
CA MET A 45 5.82 8.19 3.33
C MET A 45 5.99 9.22 4.44
N SER A 46 4.91 9.50 5.17
CA SER A 46 5.01 10.13 6.48
C SER A 46 5.62 9.14 7.49
N ARG A 47 6.16 9.65 8.61
CA ARG A 47 6.63 8.79 9.71
C ARG A 47 5.54 7.87 10.29
N GLN A 48 4.27 8.22 10.15
CA GLN A 48 3.17 7.36 10.61
C GLN A 48 2.95 6.19 9.64
N GLU A 49 2.84 6.48 8.35
CA GLU A 49 2.69 5.46 7.30
C GLU A 49 3.89 4.50 7.30
N TYR A 50 5.11 5.04 7.40
CA TYR A 50 6.31 4.23 7.50
C TYR A 50 6.30 3.30 8.71
N ARG A 51 5.91 3.79 9.89
CA ARG A 51 5.77 2.95 11.09
C ARG A 51 4.76 1.82 10.87
N LEU A 52 3.62 2.13 10.27
CA LEU A 52 2.58 1.14 10.00
C LEU A 52 3.07 0.08 9.01
N TRP A 53 3.72 0.49 7.91
CA TRP A 53 4.30 -0.42 6.93
C TRP A 53 5.41 -1.30 7.51
N VAL A 54 6.30 -0.75 8.34
CA VAL A 54 7.34 -1.53 9.04
C VAL A 54 6.72 -2.56 9.99
N HIS A 55 5.57 -2.26 10.61
CA HIS A 55 4.86 -3.19 11.46
C HIS A 55 4.07 -4.24 10.67
N ASP A 56 3.53 -3.87 9.51
CA ASP A 56 2.71 -4.70 8.65
C ASP A 56 2.92 -4.32 7.16
N PRO A 57 3.69 -5.12 6.40
CA PRO A 57 3.98 -4.84 4.99
C PRO A 57 2.74 -4.74 4.11
N ASP A 58 1.64 -5.41 4.48
CA ASP A 58 0.37 -5.40 3.73
C ASP A 58 -0.28 -3.99 3.74
N MET A 59 0.17 -3.10 4.63
CA MET A 59 -0.28 -1.69 4.68
C MET A 59 0.13 -0.87 3.46
N LEU A 60 1.11 -1.33 2.67
CA LEU A 60 1.61 -0.58 1.52
C LEU A 60 0.51 -0.28 0.50
N ASP A 61 -0.34 -1.26 0.20
CA ASP A 61 -1.47 -1.12 -0.71
C ASP A 61 -2.46 -0.06 -0.20
N HIS A 62 -2.71 -0.03 1.12
CA HIS A 62 -3.60 0.94 1.75
C HIS A 62 -3.04 2.36 1.73
N ILE A 63 -1.73 2.50 1.94
CA ILE A 63 -1.03 3.80 1.85
C ILE A 63 -1.15 4.36 0.43
N ILE A 64 -0.91 3.53 -0.59
CA ILE A 64 -1.03 3.96 -1.99
C ILE A 64 -2.48 4.29 -2.34
N ALA A 65 -3.45 3.47 -1.91
CA ALA A 65 -4.87 3.74 -2.13
C ALA A 65 -5.31 5.08 -1.52
N ALA A 66 -4.85 5.39 -0.30
CA ALA A 66 -5.12 6.67 0.36
C ALA A 66 -4.57 7.86 -0.45
N ARG A 67 -3.36 7.70 -0.99
CA ARG A 67 -2.68 8.71 -1.81
C ARG A 67 -3.38 8.95 -3.15
N VAL A 68 -3.81 7.89 -3.84
CA VAL A 68 -4.60 8.01 -5.08
C VAL A 68 -5.95 8.70 -4.83
N GLN A 69 -6.60 8.37 -3.72
CA GLN A 69 -7.90 8.95 -3.34
C GLN A 69 -7.79 10.34 -2.71
N ASN A 70 -6.56 10.81 -2.44
CA ASN A 70 -6.27 12.06 -1.74
C ASN A 70 -7.05 12.19 -0.41
N CYS A 71 -7.11 11.10 0.34
CA CYS A 71 -7.74 11.02 1.67
C CYS A 71 -6.73 10.59 2.74
N SER A 72 -7.13 10.62 4.01
CA SER A 72 -6.25 10.12 5.08
C SER A 72 -6.19 8.59 5.08
N LEU A 73 -5.11 8.02 5.63
CA LEU A 73 -5.00 6.57 5.82
C LEU A 73 -6.08 6.06 6.79
N ASP A 74 -6.41 6.85 7.82
CA ASP A 74 -7.52 6.56 8.73
C ASP A 74 -8.86 6.44 7.99
N ASP A 75 -9.13 7.30 7.00
CA ASP A 75 -10.34 7.21 6.17
C ASP A 75 -10.40 5.91 5.37
N VAL A 76 -9.25 5.43 4.87
CA VAL A 76 -9.17 4.17 4.13
C VAL A 76 -9.41 2.97 5.05
N LEU A 77 -8.78 2.97 6.23
CA LEU A 77 -8.93 1.90 7.22
C LEU A 77 -10.37 1.83 7.76
N ASN A 78 -10.98 2.97 8.06
CA ASN A 78 -12.37 3.01 8.53
C ASN A 78 -13.36 2.47 7.48
N LYS A 79 -13.15 2.75 6.19
CA LYS A 79 -13.97 2.19 5.11
C LYS A 79 -13.85 0.66 5.01
N ILE A 80 -12.67 0.10 5.28
CA ILE A 80 -12.47 -1.35 5.34
C ILE A 80 -13.24 -1.94 6.53
N ASP A 81 -13.21 -1.24 7.67
CA ASP A 81 -13.91 -1.67 8.87
C ASP A 81 -15.44 -1.75 8.70
N GLU A 82 -15.99 -0.87 7.88
CA GLU A 82 -17.41 -0.84 7.50
C GLU A 82 -17.82 -1.93 6.50
N LEU A 83 -16.88 -2.63 5.87
CA LEU A 83 -17.20 -3.72 4.93
C LEU A 83 -17.69 -4.99 5.67
N PRO A 84 -18.58 -5.79 5.06
CA PRO A 84 -18.95 -7.09 5.60
C PRO A 84 -17.71 -7.96 5.86
N MET A 85 -17.70 -8.73 6.96
CA MET A 85 -16.54 -9.54 7.38
C MET A 85 -15.96 -10.46 6.29
N ALA A 86 -16.74 -10.83 5.26
CA ALA A 86 -16.28 -11.59 4.12
C ALA A 86 -15.35 -10.80 3.17
N ALA A 87 -15.56 -9.49 3.03
CA ALA A 87 -14.75 -8.61 2.19
C ALA A 87 -13.45 -8.15 2.90
N ARG A 88 -13.43 -8.15 4.24
CA ARG A 88 -12.27 -7.78 5.07
C ARG A 88 -11.18 -8.85 5.16
N ALA A 89 -11.38 -10.01 4.52
CA ALA A 89 -10.68 -11.23 4.87
C ALA A 89 -9.84 -11.83 3.74
N ASP A 90 -9.37 -11.01 2.80
CA ASP A 90 -8.68 -11.38 1.57
C ASP A 90 -7.23 -11.89 1.77
N SER A 91 -7.02 -12.78 2.74
CA SER A 91 -5.91 -13.74 2.68
C SER A 91 -6.24 -14.80 1.61
N PRO A 92 -5.27 -15.24 0.77
CA PRO A 92 -5.47 -16.23 -0.29
C PRO A 92 -6.15 -17.54 0.18
N ALA A 93 -6.02 -17.88 1.46
CA ALA A 93 -6.70 -19.03 2.08
C ALA A 93 -8.24 -18.91 2.06
N LYS A 94 -8.79 -17.69 2.13
CA LYS A 94 -10.23 -17.44 2.17
C LYS A 94 -10.86 -17.24 0.80
N ALA A 95 -10.11 -16.83 -0.22
CA ALA A 95 -10.57 -16.89 -1.61
C ALA A 95 -11.02 -18.31 -1.99
N LYS A 96 -10.33 -19.32 -1.47
CA LYS A 96 -10.68 -20.74 -1.64
C LYS A 96 -12.00 -21.13 -0.94
N ILE A 97 -12.27 -20.56 0.23
CA ILE A 97 -13.51 -20.78 1.00
C ILE A 97 -14.69 -20.05 0.33
N LEU A 98 -14.48 -18.82 -0.13
CA LEU A 98 -15.46 -18.04 -0.89
C LEU A 98 -15.83 -18.76 -2.20
N MET A 99 -14.84 -19.28 -2.93
CA MET A 99 -15.07 -20.11 -4.11
C MET A 99 -15.83 -21.41 -3.81
N GLN A 100 -15.56 -22.06 -2.66
CA GLN A 100 -16.32 -23.23 -2.22
C GLN A 100 -17.78 -22.90 -1.89
N TRP A 101 -18.04 -21.73 -1.31
CA TRP A 101 -19.39 -21.28 -0.99
C TRP A 101 -20.18 -20.91 -2.24
N LEU A 102 -19.57 -20.18 -3.19
CA LEU A 102 -20.21 -19.80 -4.46
C LEU A 102 -20.60 -21.02 -5.31
N LYS A 103 -19.79 -22.08 -5.30
CA LYS A 103 -20.12 -23.34 -6.00
C LYS A 103 -21.26 -24.13 -5.36
N LYS A 104 -21.49 -23.97 -4.06
CA LYS A 104 -22.49 -24.74 -3.29
C LYS A 104 -23.84 -24.03 -3.23
N SER A 105 -23.86 -22.71 -3.36
CA SER A 105 -25.07 -21.89 -3.30
C SER A 105 -25.79 -21.72 -4.65
N GLY A 106 -25.31 -22.34 -5.72
CA GLY A 106 -26.03 -22.51 -6.99
C GLY A 106 -26.66 -21.23 -7.54
N VAL A 107 -25.83 -20.37 -8.12
CA VAL A 107 -26.26 -19.52 -9.24
C VAL A 107 -25.97 -20.27 -10.54
#